data_AF-A0A257YM23-F1
#
_entry.id   AF-A0A257YM23-F1
#
_cell.length_a   1.000
_cell.length_b   1.000
_cell.length_c   1.000
_cell.angle_alpha   90.00
_cell.angle_beta   90.00
_cell.angle_gamma   90.00
#
_symmetry.space_group_name_H-M   'P 1'
#
loop_
_entity.id
_entity.type
_entity.pdbx_description
1 polymer ?
#
loop_
_entity_poly.entity_id
_entity_poly.type
_entity_poly.pdbx_seq_one_letter_code
_entity_poly.pdbx_strand_id
1 'polypeptide(L)'
;MTSRFALLEFERTVAAPVATLWQAWTAPAARAVWSPPAPGVTVEVLEADSRIGGREISLCKVAGMPDVRVEAGWLELQTDRLSVNCEVVSSEGVIDSAALITAELTEEGTG
;
A
#
# COMPACT_ATOMS: atom_id res chain seq x y z
N MET A 1 -15.37 19.73 -17.13
CA MET A 1 -14.06 19.09 -17.38
C MET A 1 -14.15 17.69 -16.83
N THR A 2 -14.13 16.66 -17.68
CA THR A 2 -13.99 15.28 -17.21
C THR A 2 -12.55 15.11 -16.76
N SER A 3 -12.33 14.94 -15.46
CA SER A 3 -10.99 14.67 -14.94
C SER A 3 -10.48 13.38 -15.56
N ARG A 4 -9.31 13.42 -16.19
CA ARG A 4 -8.70 12.25 -16.85
C ARG A 4 -8.21 11.21 -15.83
N PHE A 5 -8.05 11.61 -14.57
CA PHE A 5 -7.67 10.76 -13.43
C PHE A 5 -8.58 11.04 -12.24
N ALA A 6 -9.05 10.01 -11.56
CA ALA A 6 -9.77 10.18 -10.30
C ALA A 6 -8.74 10.33 -9.16
N LEU A 7 -8.95 11.34 -8.31
CA LEU A 7 -8.27 11.45 -7.02
C LEU A 7 -9.23 10.94 -5.94
N LEU A 8 -8.73 10.05 -5.08
CA LEU A 8 -9.44 9.59 -3.90
C LEU A 8 -8.64 10.03 -2.68
N GLU A 9 -9.30 10.69 -1.73
CA GLU A 9 -8.70 11.19 -0.50
C GLU A 9 -9.35 10.47 0.69
N PHE A 10 -8.51 10.00 1.62
CA PHE A 10 -8.93 9.31 2.83
C PHE A 10 -8.19 9.90 4.02
N GLU A 11 -8.92 10.13 5.11
CA GLU A 11 -8.36 10.60 6.38
C GLU A 11 -8.84 9.68 7.51
N ARG A 12 -7.94 9.34 8.43
CA ARG A 12 -8.26 8.48 9.57
C ARG A 12 -7.33 8.74 10.75
N THR A 13 -7.92 9.03 11.91
CA THR A 13 -7.25 8.96 13.20
C THR A 13 -7.10 7.51 13.65
N VAL A 14 -5.88 7.12 14.05
CA VAL A 14 -5.61 5.82 14.65
C VAL A 14 -4.96 6.03 16.01
N ALA A 15 -5.47 5.34 17.04
CA ALA A 15 -4.93 5.39 18.40
C ALA A 15 -3.62 4.58 18.53
N ALA A 16 -2.56 5.03 17.86
CA ALA A 16 -1.22 4.46 17.90
C ALA A 16 -0.16 5.55 17.67
N PRO A 17 1.05 5.39 18.20
CA PRO A 17 2.17 6.27 17.88
C PRO A 17 2.46 6.29 16.38
N VAL A 18 2.90 7.43 15.85
CA VAL A 18 3.22 7.58 14.42
C VAL A 18 4.30 6.59 13.98
N ALA A 19 5.31 6.34 14.80
CA ALA A 19 6.34 5.34 14.50
C ALA A 19 5.77 3.92 14.31
N THR A 20 4.75 3.54 15.11
CA THR A 20 4.07 2.25 14.96
C THR A 20 3.26 2.19 13.67
N LEU A 21 2.54 3.28 13.34
CA LEU A 21 1.81 3.38 12.08
C LEU A 21 2.72 3.36 10.87
N TRP A 22 3.88 4.00 10.96
CA TRP A 22 4.89 3.99 9.92
C TRP A 22 5.40 2.58 9.64
N GLN A 23 5.70 1.81 10.69
CA GLN A 23 6.08 0.40 10.54
C GLN A 23 4.92 -0.43 9.98
N ALA A 24 3.69 -0.20 10.43
CA ALA A 24 2.52 -0.87 9.86
C ALA A 24 2.40 -0.60 8.35
N TRP A 25 2.64 0.65 7.94
CA TRP A 25 2.52 1.09 6.56
C TRP A 25 3.64 0.59 5.65
N THR A 26 4.89 0.58 6.11
CA THR A 26 6.06 0.32 5.24
C THR A 26 6.62 -1.09 5.37
N ALA A 27 6.56 -1.70 6.56
CA ALA A 27 7.15 -3.02 6.77
C ALA A 27 6.37 -4.10 6.00
N PRO A 28 7.03 -4.94 5.18
CA PRO A 28 6.35 -5.95 4.37
C PRO A 28 5.54 -6.95 5.20
N ALA A 29 6.09 -7.37 6.35
CA ALA A 29 5.42 -8.31 7.24
C ALA A 29 4.14 -7.70 7.85
N ALA A 30 4.14 -6.40 8.17
CA ALA A 30 2.96 -5.74 8.70
C ALA A 30 1.90 -5.53 7.62
N ARG A 31 2.30 -5.12 6.40
CA ARG A 31 1.39 -4.99 5.27
C ARG A 31 0.70 -6.29 4.91
N ALA A 32 1.41 -7.42 4.89
CA ALA A 32 0.80 -8.73 4.65
C ALA A 32 -0.35 -9.05 5.63
N VAL A 33 -0.35 -8.47 6.83
CA VAL A 33 -1.40 -8.67 7.85
C VAL A 33 -2.60 -7.73 7.63
N TRP A 34 -2.38 -6.44 7.37
CA TRP A 34 -3.48 -5.47 7.33
C TRP A 34 -4.03 -5.18 5.92
N SER A 35 -3.25 -5.42 4.86
CA SER A 35 -3.65 -5.09 3.49
C SER A 35 -4.71 -5.99 2.85
N PRO A 36 -5.02 -7.22 3.31
CA PRO A 36 -6.17 -7.95 2.79
C PRO A 36 -7.46 -7.13 2.91
N PRO A 37 -8.16 -6.81 1.81
CA PRO A 37 -9.28 -5.86 1.82
C PRO A 37 -10.58 -6.44 2.41
N ALA A 38 -10.65 -7.76 2.57
CA ALA A 38 -11.81 -8.45 3.10
C ALA A 38 -11.43 -9.79 3.77
N PRO A 39 -12.24 -10.31 4.69
CA PRO A 39 -12.08 -11.66 5.22
C PRO A 39 -12.02 -12.71 4.10
N GLY A 40 -11.11 -13.67 4.21
CA GLY A 40 -10.91 -14.73 3.21
C GLY A 40 -10.01 -14.35 2.03
N VAL A 41 -9.55 -13.09 1.95
CA VAL A 41 -8.43 -12.68 1.10
C VAL A 41 -7.13 -12.88 1.87
N THR A 42 -6.09 -13.39 1.20
CA THR A 42 -4.73 -13.46 1.76
C THR A 42 -3.79 -12.63 0.90
N VAL A 43 -2.76 -12.05 1.53
CA VAL A 43 -1.71 -11.31 0.83
C VAL A 43 -0.38 -12.01 1.07
N GLU A 44 0.25 -12.44 -0.02
CA GLU A 44 1.56 -13.05 -0.03
C GLU A 44 2.58 -12.07 -0.64
N VAL A 45 3.63 -11.72 0.10
CA VAL A 45 4.71 -10.85 -0.39
C VAL A 45 5.79 -11.71 -1.04
N LEU A 46 6.02 -11.50 -2.33
CA LEU A 46 7.01 -12.24 -3.13
C LEU A 46 8.37 -11.55 -3.17
N GLU A 47 8.37 -10.22 -3.23
CA GLU A 47 9.56 -9.38 -3.28
C GLU A 47 9.30 -8.14 -2.42
N ALA A 48 10.30 -7.73 -1.64
CA ALA A 48 10.23 -6.48 -0.89
C ALA A 48 11.60 -5.81 -0.77
N ASP A 49 11.80 -4.75 -1.55
CA ASP A 49 12.90 -3.78 -1.38
C ASP A 49 12.32 -2.46 -0.86
N SER A 50 12.10 -2.36 0.46
CA SER A 50 11.43 -1.21 1.11
C SER A 50 12.39 -0.02 1.31
N ARG A 51 12.97 0.48 0.21
CA ARG A 51 13.81 1.69 0.16
C ARG A 51 13.41 2.55 -1.04
N ILE A 52 13.86 3.80 -1.07
CA ILE A 52 13.65 4.69 -2.23
C ILE A 52 14.23 4.06 -3.50
N GLY A 53 13.42 3.99 -4.56
CA GLY A 53 13.72 3.31 -5.82
C GLY A 53 13.58 1.79 -5.77
N GLY A 54 13.25 1.23 -4.61
CA GLY A 54 13.00 -0.20 -4.43
C GLY A 54 11.61 -0.61 -4.91
N ARG A 55 11.47 -1.89 -5.24
CA ARG A 55 10.27 -2.51 -5.78
C ARG A 55 9.76 -3.57 -4.83
N GLU A 56 8.45 -3.75 -4.84
CA GLU A 56 7.80 -4.79 -4.08
C GLU A 56 6.70 -5.44 -4.92
N ILE A 57 6.47 -6.72 -4.65
CA ILE A 57 5.53 -7.54 -5.38
C ILE A 57 4.74 -8.34 -4.37
N SER A 58 3.42 -8.28 -4.45
CA SER A 58 2.52 -9.12 -3.68
C SER A 58 1.44 -9.76 -4.54
N LEU A 59 0.89 -10.87 -4.04
CA LEU A 59 -0.28 -11.54 -4.58
C LEU A 59 -1.42 -11.46 -3.58
N CYS A 60 -2.55 -10.92 -4.01
CA CYS A 60 -3.83 -11.04 -3.32
C CYS A 60 -4.54 -12.30 -3.83
N LYS A 61 -4.82 -13.24 -2.93
CA LYS A 61 -5.38 -14.55 -3.26
C LYS A 61 -6.75 -14.75 -2.61
N VAL A 62 -7.70 -15.25 -3.40
CA VAL A 62 -9.04 -15.63 -2.97
C VAL A 62 -9.37 -17.00 -3.57
N ALA A 63 -9.93 -17.90 -2.75
CA ALA A 63 -10.26 -19.24 -3.21
C ALA A 63 -11.21 -19.20 -4.42
N GLY A 64 -10.82 -19.87 -5.51
CA GLY A 64 -11.62 -19.97 -6.74
C GLY A 64 -11.51 -18.77 -7.69
N MET A 65 -10.70 -17.75 -7.36
CA MET A 65 -10.44 -16.61 -8.22
C MET A 65 -8.98 -16.62 -8.71
N PRO A 66 -8.67 -15.99 -9.85
CA PRO A 66 -7.29 -15.74 -10.24
C PRO A 66 -6.55 -14.90 -9.18
N ASP A 67 -5.26 -15.14 -9.04
CA ASP A 67 -4.40 -14.31 -8.21
C ASP A 67 -4.31 -12.90 -8.79
N VAL A 68 -4.50 -11.90 -7.93
CA VAL A 68 -4.30 -10.49 -8.28
C VAL A 68 -2.88 -10.11 -7.88
N ARG A 69 -2.09 -9.66 -8.85
CA ARG A 69 -0.71 -9.23 -8.64
C ARG A 69 -0.65 -7.73 -8.47
N VAL A 70 0.01 -7.30 -7.39
CA VAL A 70 0.28 -5.90 -7.09
C VAL A 70 1.78 -5.66 -7.16
N GLU A 71 2.18 -4.67 -7.94
CA GLU A 71 3.57 -4.20 -8.01
C GLU A 71 3.67 -2.76 -7.52
N ALA A 72 4.43 -2.55 -6.45
CA ALA A 72 4.67 -1.24 -5.87
C ALA A 72 6.11 -0.78 -6.11
N GLY A 73 6.29 0.52 -6.37
CA GLY A 73 7.59 1.16 -6.47
C GLY A 73 7.67 2.36 -5.53
N TRP A 74 8.62 2.34 -4.59
CA TRP A 74 8.81 3.42 -3.62
C TRP A 74 9.53 4.61 -4.25
N LEU A 75 8.87 5.77 -4.26
CA LEU A 75 9.39 7.00 -4.86
C LEU A 75 9.97 7.94 -3.80
N GLU A 76 9.37 7.98 -2.61
CA GLU A 76 9.82 8.80 -1.47
C GLU A 76 9.50 8.07 -0.16
N LEU A 77 10.42 8.13 0.81
CA LEU A 77 10.24 7.59 2.16
C LEU A 77 10.89 8.53 3.17
N GLN A 78 10.07 9.32 3.86
CA GLN A 78 10.45 10.12 5.02
C GLN A 78 9.93 9.41 6.25
N THR A 79 10.84 8.79 7.01
CA THR A 79 10.52 8.03 8.22
C THR A 79 9.54 8.80 9.11
N ASP A 80 8.48 8.11 9.54
CA ASP A 80 7.44 8.61 10.44
C ASP A 80 6.66 9.83 9.91
N ARG A 81 6.63 10.06 8.58
CA ARG A 81 5.99 11.27 8.02
C ARG A 81 5.31 11.07 6.67
N LEU A 82 6.05 10.62 5.66
CA LEU A 82 5.57 10.67 4.28
C LEU A 82 6.09 9.46 3.51
N SER A 83 5.19 8.80 2.78
CA SER A 83 5.57 7.86 1.73
C SER A 83 4.88 8.22 0.43
N VAL A 84 5.59 8.02 -0.68
CA VAL A 84 5.02 8.09 -2.01
C VAL A 84 5.41 6.83 -2.76
N ASN A 85 4.44 6.14 -3.35
CA ASN A 85 4.68 4.98 -4.20
C ASN A 85 3.79 4.99 -5.44
N CYS A 86 4.26 4.39 -6.52
CA CYS A 86 3.37 3.92 -7.56
C CYS A 86 2.89 2.51 -7.24
N GLU A 87 1.72 2.16 -7.76
CA GLU A 87 1.16 0.82 -7.68
C GLU A 87 0.54 0.44 -9.03
N VAL A 88 0.78 -0.78 -9.48
CA VAL A 88 0.11 -1.39 -10.63
C VAL A 88 -0.55 -2.68 -10.19
N VAL A 89 -1.84 -2.81 -10.48
CA VAL A 89 -2.63 -4.00 -10.18
C VAL A 89 -2.94 -4.73 -11.48
N SER A 90 -2.76 -6.04 -11.48
CA SER A 90 -3.00 -6.89 -12.64
C SER A 90 -3.58 -8.24 -12.28
N SER A 91 -4.41 -8.78 -13.17
CA SER A 91 -5.02 -10.10 -13.06
C SER A 91 -4.81 -10.84 -14.37
N GLU A 92 -4.37 -12.10 -14.30
CA GLU A 92 -4.14 -12.94 -15.49
C GLU A 92 -3.25 -12.29 -16.57
N GLY A 93 -2.30 -11.44 -16.15
CA GLY A 93 -1.37 -10.73 -17.03
C GLY A 93 -1.94 -9.47 -17.69
N VAL A 94 -3.16 -9.05 -17.35
CA VAL A 94 -3.78 -7.80 -17.81
C VAL A 94 -3.69 -6.76 -16.71
N ILE A 95 -3.29 -5.52 -17.05
CA ILE A 95 -3.28 -4.40 -16.11
C ILE A 95 -4.72 -3.90 -15.91
N ASP A 96 -5.19 -3.97 -14.68
CA ASP A 96 -6.52 -3.51 -14.28
C ASP A 96 -6.50 -2.04 -13.84
N SER A 97 -5.45 -1.63 -13.13
CA SER A 97 -5.31 -0.27 -12.64
C SER A 97 -3.85 0.12 -12.37
N ALA A 98 -3.62 1.43 -12.30
CA ALA A 98 -2.38 2.01 -11.82
C ALA A 98 -2.70 3.25 -10.98
N ALA A 99 -1.94 3.47 -9.91
CA ALA A 99 -2.13 4.58 -9.00
C ALA A 99 -0.79 5.20 -8.56
N LEU A 100 -0.83 6.49 -8.23
CA LEU A 100 0.19 7.16 -7.43
C LEU A 100 -0.42 7.38 -6.05
N ILE A 101 0.21 6.83 -5.02
CA ILE A 101 -0.27 6.81 -3.64
C ILE A 101 0.66 7.68 -2.80
N THR A 102 0.06 8.62 -2.08
CA THR A 102 0.74 9.46 -1.10
C THR A 102 0.11 9.19 0.26
N ALA A 103 0.92 8.81 1.24
CA ALA A 103 0.48 8.67 2.63
C ALA A 103 1.26 9.61 3.52
N GLU A 104 0.55 10.52 4.17
CA GLU A 104 1.06 11.43 5.17
C GLU A 104 0.62 10.96 6.56
N LEU A 105 1.56 10.94 7.50
CA LEU A 105 1.33 10.63 8.90
C LEU A 105 1.72 11.84 9.73
N THR A 106 0.81 12.23 10.61
CA THR A 106 1.00 13.34 11.54
C THR A 106 0.52 12.93 12.92
N GLU A 107 1.18 13.43 13.96
CA GLU A 107 0.66 13.29 15.31
C GLU A 107 -0.60 14.14 15.48
N GLU A 108 -1.65 13.53 16.05
CA GLU A 108 -2.85 14.25 16.45
C GLU A 108 -2.85 14.40 17.98
N GLY A 109 -2.50 15.60 18.46
CA GLY A 109 -2.40 15.91 19.89
C GLY A 109 -1.00 15.75 20.48
N THR A 110 -0.85 16.08 21.77
CA THR A 110 0.40 15.90 22.55
C THR A 110 0.29 14.59 23.32
N GLY A 111 0.90 13.52 22.82
CA GLY A 111 0.87 12.21 23.46
C GLY A 111 2.16 11.44 23.25
#